data_AF-A0A1Y5TM33-F1
#
_entry.id   AF-A0A1Y5TM33-F1
#
_cell.length_a   1.000
_cell.length_b   1.000
_cell.length_c   1.000
_cell.angle_alpha   90.00
_cell.angle_beta   90.00
_cell.angle_gamma   90.00
#
_symmetry.space_group_name_H-M   'P 1'
#
loop_
_entity.id
_entity.type
_entity.pdbx_description
1 polymer ?
#
loop_
_entity_poly.entity_id
_entity_poly.type
_entity_poly.pdbx_seq_one_letter_code
_entity_poly.pdbx_strand_id
1 'polypeptide(L)'
;MLPAPAVAHGALLAAERAGDGAPILFDFLPRLSTIVYGADGATNFDLIRPEETLEAGRTYRSPEPATLAIPAGQENVSVYLRKEASPPPRKATIAIGTPLREQAAVSLWVEQKPAAGRARILMEAPILGRSFTVDWDKAQEDARSWDEIIESQQHHVPIPQRLVLPCGMPAWEDTVRADGLLSLLQSEPFRINPDWETLAAKLPQRPFGQYCISSDGNLPAEIGREEIERLDILTDKALDVTRRRLAGEMGPGTEDNAALKFLTWQFRRCPTDVVKWLTECIETRGPAHPFVRHQMRWVLVYQGLGRVLRDEEAVECVVEMLLSSDIESWVWNRQSACMAFLLSRSDMAPMLLSREDVDRLASRTLADFRRNIGEEYIMFIYAPFLLAGLRRWRLKGPTALVSGIDPLAEDFLAIIEEVEVDLIGRRRPSANLQRRRDKILPILRDLKEELLCEGTNPDLLMDIYGAS
;
A
#
# COMPACT_ATOMS: atom_id res chain seq x y z
N MET A 1 -22.82 -50.20 39.85
CA MET A 1 -21.73 -50.43 40.84
C MET A 1 -20.54 -51.02 40.10
N LEU A 2 -19.33 -50.56 40.39
CA LEU A 2 -18.12 -51.16 39.82
C LEU A 2 -17.90 -52.58 40.40
N PRO A 3 -17.33 -53.53 39.64
CA PRO A 3 -17.01 -54.87 40.14
C PRO A 3 -16.08 -54.83 41.37
N ALA A 4 -16.24 -55.76 42.30
CA ALA A 4 -15.45 -55.83 43.54
C ALA A 4 -13.91 -55.73 43.34
N PRO A 5 -13.28 -56.33 42.31
CA PRO A 5 -11.83 -56.24 42.13
C PRO A 5 -11.37 -55.01 41.34
N ALA A 6 -12.28 -54.14 40.88
CA ALA A 6 -11.94 -53.02 39.98
C ALA A 6 -10.97 -52.01 40.63
N VAL A 7 -11.16 -51.72 41.93
CA VAL A 7 -10.30 -50.79 42.67
C VAL A 7 -8.89 -51.37 42.84
N ALA A 8 -8.79 -52.66 43.19
CA ALA A 8 -7.50 -53.33 43.37
C ALA A 8 -6.71 -53.42 42.06
N HIS A 9 -7.37 -53.76 40.94
CA HIS A 9 -6.71 -53.78 39.63
C HIS A 9 -6.28 -52.39 39.18
N GLY A 10 -7.11 -51.37 39.37
CA GLY A 10 -6.75 -49.98 39.06
C GLY A 10 -5.54 -49.51 39.87
N ALA A 11 -5.48 -49.84 41.17
CA ALA A 11 -4.36 -49.50 42.03
C ALA A 11 -3.07 -50.23 41.64
N LEU A 12 -3.14 -51.51 41.27
CA LEU A 12 -1.98 -52.28 40.79
C LEU A 12 -1.43 -51.68 39.49
N LEU A 13 -2.29 -51.41 38.52
CA LEU A 13 -1.90 -50.80 37.24
C LEU A 13 -1.28 -49.41 37.43
N ALA A 14 -1.84 -48.61 38.35
CA ALA A 14 -1.29 -47.30 38.71
C ALA A 14 0.12 -47.43 39.33
N ALA A 15 0.34 -48.42 40.19
CA ALA A 15 1.65 -48.68 40.81
C ALA A 15 2.69 -49.17 39.79
N GLU A 16 2.31 -50.03 38.85
CA GLU A 16 3.18 -50.48 37.75
C GLU A 16 3.62 -49.29 36.89
N ARG A 17 2.67 -48.47 36.43
CA ARG A 17 2.96 -47.25 35.64
C ARG A 17 3.88 -46.29 36.40
N ALA A 18 3.63 -46.10 37.70
CA ALA A 18 4.50 -45.27 38.54
C ALA A 18 5.94 -45.82 38.63
N GLY A 19 6.09 -47.15 38.73
CA GLY A 19 7.39 -47.83 38.76
C GLY A 19 8.18 -47.67 37.46
N ASP A 20 7.48 -47.64 36.33
CA ASP A 20 8.08 -47.45 35.00
C ASP A 20 8.28 -45.97 34.61
N GLY A 21 7.95 -45.04 35.51
CA GLY A 21 7.98 -43.60 35.21
C GLY A 21 6.91 -43.13 34.21
N ALA A 22 5.90 -43.97 33.94
CA ALA A 22 4.81 -43.65 33.03
C ALA A 22 3.71 -42.83 33.74
N PRO A 23 3.02 -41.92 33.04
CA PRO A 23 1.94 -41.13 33.61
C PRO A 23 0.79 -42.03 34.09
N ILE A 24 0.36 -41.89 35.35
CA ILE A 24 -0.72 -42.70 35.93
C ILE A 24 -2.08 -42.27 35.39
N LEU A 25 -2.33 -40.97 35.34
CA LEU A 25 -3.53 -40.33 34.78
C LEU A 25 -3.20 -38.93 34.26
N PHE A 26 -4.04 -38.42 33.37
CA PHE A 26 -3.95 -37.07 32.84
C PHE A 26 -5.09 -36.22 33.40
N ASP A 27 -4.77 -34.98 33.76
CA ASP A 27 -5.75 -33.97 34.15
C ASP A 27 -6.43 -33.37 32.91
N PHE A 28 -7.69 -32.98 33.05
CA PHE A 28 -8.46 -32.35 31.97
C PHE A 28 -8.01 -30.89 31.75
N LEU A 29 -7.65 -30.58 30.50
CA LEU A 29 -7.33 -29.24 30.03
C LEU A 29 -8.38 -28.78 29.00
N PRO A 30 -9.36 -27.94 29.38
CA PRO A 30 -10.32 -27.41 28.41
C PRO A 30 -9.60 -26.46 27.45
N ARG A 31 -9.96 -26.49 26.16
CA ARG A 31 -9.40 -25.53 25.20
C ARG A 31 -9.69 -24.11 25.64
N LEU A 32 -8.69 -23.25 25.43
CA LEU A 32 -8.78 -21.83 25.64
C LEU A 32 -8.13 -21.12 24.45
N SER A 33 -8.85 -20.19 23.85
CA SER A 33 -8.42 -19.46 22.67
C SER A 33 -8.53 -17.95 22.91
N THR A 34 -7.72 -17.19 22.18
CA THR A 34 -7.74 -15.73 22.10
C THR A 34 -7.73 -15.30 20.65
N ILE A 35 -7.91 -14.00 20.40
CA ILE A 35 -7.72 -13.41 19.07
C ILE A 35 -6.34 -12.74 19.04
N VAL A 36 -5.58 -13.00 17.98
CA VAL A 36 -4.31 -12.31 17.67
C VAL A 36 -4.42 -11.62 16.31
N TYR A 37 -3.59 -10.62 16.09
CA TYR A 37 -3.49 -9.91 14.82
C TYR A 37 -2.23 -10.37 14.10
N GLY A 38 -2.42 -11.02 12.95
CA GLY A 38 -1.34 -11.44 12.05
C GLY A 38 -1.37 -10.69 10.72
N ALA A 39 -0.55 -11.13 9.76
CA ALA A 39 -0.48 -10.55 8.43
C ALA A 39 -1.81 -10.64 7.64
N ASP A 40 -2.64 -11.63 7.96
CA ASP A 40 -3.96 -11.84 7.34
C ASP A 40 -5.12 -11.23 8.17
N GLY A 41 -4.78 -10.41 9.17
CA GLY A 41 -5.75 -9.77 10.06
C GLY A 41 -6.00 -10.53 11.37
N ALA A 42 -7.17 -10.30 11.97
CA ALA A 42 -7.56 -10.93 13.21
C ALA A 42 -7.81 -12.44 12.99
N THR A 43 -7.17 -13.29 13.79
CA THR A 43 -7.28 -14.75 13.70
C THR A 43 -7.37 -15.39 15.09
N ASN A 44 -7.91 -16.61 15.13
CA ASN A 44 -7.96 -17.41 16.35
C ASN A 44 -6.56 -17.95 16.71
N PHE A 45 -6.19 -17.84 17.98
CA PHE A 45 -4.98 -18.44 18.54
C PHE A 45 -5.33 -19.28 19.76
N ASP A 46 -4.91 -20.55 19.76
CA ASP A 46 -5.17 -21.47 20.87
C ASP A 46 -4.07 -21.40 21.91
N LEU A 47 -4.40 -20.90 23.11
CA LEU A 47 -3.54 -20.91 24.29
C LEU A 47 -3.44 -22.32 24.91
N ILE A 48 -4.50 -23.13 24.73
CA ILE A 48 -4.53 -24.57 25.04
C ILE A 48 -5.06 -25.27 23.79
N ARG A 49 -4.18 -25.99 23.08
CA ARG A 49 -4.54 -26.68 21.84
C ARG A 49 -5.40 -27.93 22.13
N PRO A 50 -6.20 -28.38 21.16
CA PRO A 50 -7.05 -29.59 21.29
C PRO A 50 -6.34 -30.86 21.77
N GLU A 51 -5.09 -31.03 21.35
CA GLU A 51 -4.26 -32.21 21.55
C GLU A 51 -3.43 -32.17 22.84
N GLU A 52 -3.45 -31.05 23.57
CA GLU A 52 -2.67 -30.89 24.79
C GLU A 52 -3.19 -31.79 25.92
N THR A 53 -2.26 -32.53 26.54
CA THR A 53 -2.54 -33.39 27.69
C THR A 53 -1.60 -33.05 28.83
N LEU A 54 -2.11 -33.03 30.07
CA LEU A 54 -1.31 -32.71 31.25
C LEU A 54 -1.26 -33.89 32.21
N GLU A 55 -0.07 -34.37 32.56
CA GLU A 55 0.06 -35.38 33.62
C GLU A 55 -0.49 -34.83 34.94
N ALA A 56 -1.17 -35.68 35.70
CA ALA A 56 -1.80 -35.28 36.95
C ALA A 56 -0.81 -34.61 37.92
N GLY A 57 -1.24 -33.48 38.50
CA GLY A 57 -0.45 -32.74 39.49
C GLY A 57 0.66 -31.85 38.91
N ARG A 58 0.83 -31.81 37.58
CA ARG A 58 1.69 -30.83 36.91
C ARG A 58 0.97 -29.48 36.76
N THR A 59 1.74 -28.45 36.42
CA THR A 59 1.21 -27.16 36.00
C THR A 59 1.35 -27.06 34.49
N TYR A 60 0.26 -26.79 33.78
CA TYR A 60 0.33 -26.46 32.36
C TYR A 60 0.74 -25.01 32.21
N ARG A 61 1.65 -24.74 31.27
CA ARG A 61 1.90 -23.41 30.73
C ARG A 61 1.83 -23.53 29.21
N SER A 62 1.19 -22.56 28.56
CA SER A 62 1.13 -22.56 27.10
C SER A 62 2.57 -22.58 26.53
N PRO A 63 2.87 -23.43 25.52
CA PRO A 63 4.22 -23.54 24.99
C PRO A 63 4.68 -22.26 24.29
N GLU A 64 3.74 -21.55 23.67
CA GLU A 64 3.94 -20.26 23.00
C GLU A 64 2.96 -19.22 23.57
N PRO A 65 3.36 -17.95 23.66
CA PRO A 65 2.44 -16.87 24.01
C PRO A 65 1.64 -16.43 22.77
N ALA A 66 0.43 -15.93 22.99
CA ALA A 66 -0.22 -15.09 22.01
C ALA A 66 0.41 -13.69 22.04
N THR A 67 0.92 -13.22 20.90
CA THR A 67 1.50 -11.88 20.78
C THR A 67 0.42 -10.87 20.38
N LEU A 68 0.29 -9.81 21.16
CA LEU A 68 -0.65 -8.71 20.99
C LEU A 68 0.09 -7.39 20.96
N ALA A 69 -0.54 -6.35 20.43
CA ALA A 69 -0.02 -4.99 20.44
C ALA A 69 -0.98 -4.06 21.20
N ILE A 70 -0.42 -3.15 21.99
CA ILE A 70 -1.15 -2.03 22.59
C ILE A 70 -0.74 -0.76 21.83
N PRO A 71 -1.66 -0.09 21.13
CA PRO A 71 -1.40 1.20 20.50
C PRO A 71 -0.96 2.26 21.53
N ALA A 72 -0.19 3.24 21.07
CA ALA A 72 0.14 4.42 21.88
C ALA A 72 -1.14 5.16 22.33
N GLY A 73 -1.09 5.83 23.47
CA GLY A 73 -2.20 6.60 24.04
C GLY A 73 -3.29 5.77 24.76
N GLN A 74 -3.23 4.44 24.70
CA GLN A 74 -4.21 3.58 25.36
C GLN A 74 -3.89 3.38 26.85
N GLU A 75 -4.92 3.53 27.70
CA GLU A 75 -4.85 3.24 29.14
C GLU A 75 -5.34 1.84 29.50
N ASN A 76 -5.95 1.13 28.53
CA ASN A 76 -6.55 -0.19 28.73
C ASN A 76 -6.22 -1.12 27.56
N VAL A 77 -6.10 -2.42 27.85
CA VAL A 77 -6.04 -3.50 26.84
C VAL A 77 -7.33 -4.27 26.89
N SER A 78 -7.90 -4.59 25.73
CA SER A 78 -9.01 -5.54 25.61
C SER A 78 -8.52 -6.85 25.03
N VAL A 79 -8.86 -7.97 25.68
CA VAL A 79 -8.55 -9.33 25.20
C VAL A 79 -9.84 -10.12 25.11
N TYR A 80 -10.09 -10.75 23.96
CA TYR A 80 -11.20 -11.69 23.80
C TYR A 80 -10.73 -13.11 24.11
N LEU A 81 -11.53 -13.85 24.86
CA LEU A 81 -11.21 -15.20 25.30
C LEU A 81 -12.40 -16.12 25.03
N ARG A 82 -12.12 -17.33 24.54
CA ARG A 82 -13.10 -18.39 24.33
C ARG A 82 -12.64 -19.65 25.06
N LYS A 83 -13.53 -20.24 25.85
CA LYS A 83 -13.28 -21.48 26.57
C LYS A 83 -14.26 -22.56 26.13
N GLU A 84 -13.77 -23.74 25.79
CA GLU A 84 -14.63 -24.85 25.33
C GLU A 84 -15.70 -25.23 26.36
N ALA A 85 -15.34 -25.27 27.64
CA ALA A 85 -16.25 -25.62 28.73
C ALA A 85 -17.22 -24.50 29.15
N SER A 86 -17.14 -23.31 28.53
CA SER A 86 -18.00 -22.15 28.82
C SER A 86 -18.37 -21.46 27.51
N PRO A 87 -19.52 -21.81 26.89
CA PRO A 87 -19.82 -21.50 25.49
C PRO A 87 -19.74 -20.02 25.06
N PRO A 88 -20.24 -19.02 25.81
CA PRO A 88 -20.16 -17.64 25.35
C PRO A 88 -18.72 -17.10 25.46
N PRO A 89 -18.19 -16.49 24.38
CA PRO A 89 -16.94 -15.74 24.45
C PRO A 89 -17.00 -14.62 25.48
N ARG A 90 -15.85 -14.23 26.02
CA ARG A 90 -15.74 -13.14 26.98
C ARG A 90 -14.70 -12.11 26.56
N LYS A 91 -14.98 -10.85 26.84
CA LYS A 91 -14.03 -9.73 26.69
C LYS A 91 -13.51 -9.31 28.07
N ALA A 92 -12.20 -9.39 28.25
CA ALA A 92 -11.54 -8.90 29.44
C ALA A 92 -10.86 -7.56 29.14
N THR A 93 -11.09 -6.56 29.98
CA THR A 93 -10.45 -5.24 29.89
C THR A 93 -9.47 -5.08 31.05
N ILE A 94 -8.19 -4.88 30.73
CA ILE A 94 -7.11 -4.73 31.70
C ILE A 94 -6.65 -3.28 31.70
N ALA A 95 -6.72 -2.62 32.86
CA ALA A 95 -6.20 -1.28 33.04
C ALA A 95 -4.67 -1.29 33.13
N ILE A 96 -4.04 -0.64 32.14
CA ILE A 96 -2.61 -0.36 32.12
C ILE A 96 -2.32 0.82 33.05
N GLY A 97 -3.24 1.74 33.25
CA GLY A 97 -3.01 2.95 34.05
C GLY A 97 -2.44 4.05 33.16
N THR A 98 -1.14 4.33 33.22
CA THR A 98 -0.55 5.41 32.40
C THR A 98 -0.62 5.08 30.90
N PRO A 99 -1.13 6.01 30.06
CA PRO A 99 -1.07 5.87 28.61
C PRO A 99 0.34 5.59 28.12
N LEU A 100 0.48 4.62 27.22
CA LEU A 100 1.76 4.36 26.56
C LEU A 100 2.13 5.52 25.63
N ARG A 101 3.41 5.90 25.60
CA ARG A 101 3.90 6.93 24.67
C ARG A 101 4.12 6.37 23.26
N GLU A 102 4.44 5.09 23.18
CA GLU A 102 4.77 4.35 21.97
C GLU A 102 4.06 2.99 22.03
N GLN A 103 3.85 2.35 20.88
CA GLN A 103 3.22 1.03 20.85
C GLN A 103 4.05 0.01 21.65
N ALA A 104 3.36 -0.86 22.39
CA ALA A 104 4.00 -1.92 23.17
C ALA A 104 3.52 -3.31 22.75
N ALA A 105 4.47 -4.22 22.52
CA ALA A 105 4.17 -5.64 22.38
C ALA A 105 3.83 -6.27 23.74
N VAL A 106 2.86 -7.19 23.72
CA VAL A 106 2.36 -7.89 24.90
C VAL A 106 2.29 -9.37 24.61
N SER A 107 2.77 -10.17 25.56
CA SER A 107 2.70 -11.63 25.51
C SER A 107 1.62 -12.12 26.46
N LEU A 108 0.63 -12.84 25.92
CA LEU A 108 -0.42 -13.47 26.70
C LEU A 108 -0.12 -14.97 26.83
N TRP A 109 0.01 -15.42 28.07
CA TRP A 109 0.24 -16.81 28.45
C TRP A 109 -0.96 -17.36 29.20
N VAL A 110 -1.09 -18.68 29.19
CA VAL A 110 -1.93 -19.39 30.15
C VAL A 110 -1.07 -20.22 31.09
N GLU A 111 -1.42 -20.23 32.37
CA GLU A 111 -0.93 -21.17 33.36
C GLU A 111 -2.10 -21.82 34.10
N GLN A 112 -2.18 -23.15 34.11
CA GLN A 112 -3.28 -23.88 34.76
C GLN A 112 -2.77 -24.95 35.72
N LYS A 113 -3.31 -24.93 36.95
CA LYS A 113 -3.19 -26.02 37.94
C LYS A 113 -4.56 -26.70 38.09
N PRO A 114 -4.76 -27.91 37.54
CA PRO A 114 -6.07 -28.57 37.50
C PRO A 114 -6.72 -28.77 38.87
N ALA A 115 -5.93 -29.17 39.88
CA ALA A 115 -6.43 -29.40 41.25
C ALA A 115 -7.00 -28.16 41.96
N ALA A 116 -6.69 -26.94 41.48
CA ALA A 116 -7.18 -25.68 42.03
C ALA A 116 -8.36 -25.08 41.24
N GLY A 117 -8.81 -25.75 40.17
CA GLY A 117 -10.03 -25.41 39.43
C GLY A 117 -10.01 -24.12 38.61
N ARG A 118 -8.91 -23.34 38.61
CA ARG A 118 -8.83 -22.06 37.88
C ARG A 118 -7.55 -21.96 37.06
N ALA A 119 -7.71 -21.77 35.74
CA ALA A 119 -6.64 -21.31 34.88
C ALA A 119 -6.34 -19.84 35.20
N ARG A 120 -5.06 -19.49 35.30
CA ARG A 120 -4.59 -18.11 35.38
C ARG A 120 -4.11 -17.71 34.00
N ILE A 121 -4.69 -16.63 33.48
CA ILE A 121 -4.26 -16.06 32.21
C ILE A 121 -3.35 -14.88 32.57
N LEU A 122 -2.10 -14.95 32.13
CA LEU A 122 -1.06 -13.99 32.47
C LEU A 122 -0.73 -13.15 31.25
N MET A 123 -0.77 -11.84 31.40
CA MET A 123 -0.41 -10.89 30.37
C MET A 123 0.89 -10.20 30.78
N GLU A 124 1.96 -10.40 30.01
CA GLU A 124 3.28 -9.84 30.25
C GLU A 124 3.58 -8.75 29.23
N ALA A 125 3.89 -7.55 29.70
CA ALA A 125 4.28 -6.43 28.85
C ALA A 125 5.69 -5.95 29.27
N PRO A 126 6.77 -6.41 28.61
CA PRO A 126 8.14 -6.11 29.02
C PRO A 126 8.42 -4.62 29.19
N ILE A 127 7.89 -3.78 28.30
CA ILE A 127 8.08 -2.33 28.31
C ILE A 127 7.46 -1.65 29.53
N LEU A 128 6.43 -2.27 30.12
CA LEU A 128 5.74 -1.77 31.30
C LEU A 128 6.36 -2.29 32.61
N GLY A 129 7.33 -3.21 32.53
CA GLY A 129 8.00 -3.80 33.69
C GLY A 129 7.08 -4.54 34.65
N ARG A 130 5.89 -4.97 34.22
CA ARG A 130 4.88 -5.64 35.05
C ARG A 130 4.08 -6.68 34.30
N SER A 131 3.56 -7.64 35.07
CA SER A 131 2.59 -8.63 34.61
C SER A 131 1.20 -8.30 35.12
N PHE A 132 0.18 -8.64 34.34
CA PHE A 132 -1.21 -8.49 34.68
C PHE A 132 -1.88 -9.87 34.68
N THR A 133 -2.82 -10.09 35.59
CA THR A 133 -3.64 -11.31 35.58
C THR A 133 -4.99 -10.97 34.95
N VAL A 134 -5.37 -11.72 33.91
CA VAL A 134 -6.68 -11.60 33.29
C VAL A 134 -7.66 -12.46 34.07
N ASP A 135 -8.66 -11.82 34.66
CA ASP A 135 -9.67 -12.47 35.50
C ASP A 135 -10.88 -12.87 34.66
N TRP A 136 -11.01 -14.17 34.38
CA TRP A 136 -12.13 -14.72 33.61
C TRP A 136 -13.50 -14.43 34.25
N ASP A 137 -13.57 -14.44 35.59
CA ASP A 137 -14.84 -14.27 36.30
C ASP A 137 -15.34 -12.82 36.23
N LYS A 138 -14.44 -11.86 35.98
CA LYS A 138 -14.75 -10.44 35.76
C LYS A 138 -14.88 -10.05 34.29
N ALA A 139 -14.53 -10.94 33.37
CA ALA A 139 -14.65 -10.67 31.94
C ALA A 139 -16.13 -10.63 31.53
N GLN A 140 -16.47 -9.71 30.64
CA GLN A 140 -17.84 -9.51 30.19
C GLN A 140 -18.19 -10.53 29.11
N GLU A 141 -19.34 -11.20 29.23
CA GLU A 141 -19.85 -12.08 28.16
C GLU A 141 -20.19 -11.25 26.92
N ASP A 142 -19.76 -11.73 25.76
CA ASP A 142 -20.09 -11.17 24.46
C ASP A 142 -21.22 -12.01 23.84
N ALA A 143 -22.25 -11.32 23.34
CA ALA A 143 -23.41 -11.99 22.74
C ALA A 143 -23.14 -12.50 21.32
N ARG A 144 -22.09 -11.98 20.68
CA ARG A 144 -21.67 -12.38 19.33
C ARG A 144 -20.98 -13.75 19.37
N SER A 145 -21.11 -14.48 18.28
CA SER A 145 -20.33 -15.71 18.06
C SER A 145 -18.83 -15.40 17.94
N TRP A 146 -17.99 -16.42 18.13
CA TRP A 146 -16.54 -16.24 18.02
C TRP A 146 -16.10 -15.73 16.65
N ASP A 147 -16.73 -16.23 15.59
CA ASP A 147 -16.41 -15.86 14.21
C ASP A 147 -16.85 -14.42 13.92
N GLU A 148 -18.03 -13.99 14.39
CA GLU A 148 -18.48 -12.58 14.30
C GLU A 148 -17.58 -11.61 15.08
N ILE A 149 -17.03 -12.04 16.22
CA ILE A 149 -16.06 -11.22 16.96
C ILE A 149 -14.79 -11.07 16.11
N ILE A 150 -14.22 -12.16 15.59
CA ILE A 150 -13.04 -12.12 14.73
C ILE A 150 -13.28 -11.22 13.50
N GLU A 151 -14.43 -11.36 12.83
CA GLU A 151 -14.80 -10.54 11.68
C GLU A 151 -14.92 -9.05 12.06
N SER A 152 -15.53 -8.73 13.20
CA SER A 152 -15.61 -7.35 13.69
C SER A 152 -14.25 -6.75 14.08
N GLN A 153 -13.27 -7.60 14.35
CA GLN A 153 -11.90 -7.20 14.64
C GLN A 153 -11.04 -7.15 13.36
N GLN A 154 -11.55 -7.54 12.19
CA GLN A 154 -10.84 -7.31 10.93
C GLN A 154 -10.79 -5.81 10.66
N HIS A 155 -9.65 -5.18 11.00
CA HIS A 155 -9.37 -3.81 10.62
C HIS A 155 -9.49 -3.69 9.10
N HIS A 156 -10.51 -2.96 8.63
CA HIS A 156 -10.56 -2.50 7.25
C HIS A 156 -9.51 -1.40 7.12
N VAL A 157 -8.28 -1.84 6.92
CA VAL A 157 -7.14 -0.98 6.67
C VAL A 157 -7.41 -0.26 5.34
N PRO A 158 -7.53 1.09 5.32
CA PRO A 158 -7.91 1.80 4.10
C PRO A 158 -6.85 1.60 3.01
N ILE A 159 -7.31 1.43 1.79
CA ILE A 159 -6.47 1.32 0.59
C ILE A 159 -6.65 2.62 -0.20
N PRO A 160 -5.58 3.36 -0.54
CA PRO A 160 -5.70 4.54 -1.39
C PRO A 160 -6.46 4.21 -2.67
N GLN A 161 -7.46 5.02 -2.98
CA GLN A 161 -8.25 4.85 -4.20
C GLN A 161 -7.37 4.98 -5.43
N ARG A 162 -7.64 4.19 -6.46
CA ARG A 162 -6.94 4.30 -7.74
C ARG A 162 -7.05 5.73 -8.26
N LEU A 163 -5.91 6.33 -8.60
CA LEU A 163 -5.89 7.66 -9.18
C LEU A 163 -6.50 7.63 -10.58
N VAL A 164 -7.63 8.32 -10.73
CA VAL A 164 -8.24 8.61 -12.02
C VAL A 164 -8.21 10.12 -12.25
N LEU A 165 -7.48 10.55 -13.27
CA LEU A 165 -7.44 11.95 -13.67
C LEU A 165 -8.68 12.26 -14.51
N PRO A 166 -9.56 13.18 -14.08
CA PRO A 166 -10.82 13.43 -14.77
C PRO A 166 -10.59 14.19 -16.08
N CYS A 167 -11.54 14.04 -17.02
CA CYS A 167 -11.66 14.90 -18.20
C CYS A 167 -12.82 15.87 -18.07
N GLY A 168 -12.81 16.94 -18.87
CA GLY A 168 -13.91 17.90 -18.92
C GLY A 168 -13.82 18.89 -20.07
N MET A 169 -14.95 19.52 -20.38
CA MET A 169 -15.10 20.50 -21.46
C MET A 169 -14.19 21.73 -21.38
N PRO A 170 -13.77 22.26 -20.21
CA PRO A 170 -12.93 23.46 -20.17
C PRO A 170 -11.59 23.33 -20.90
N ALA A 171 -11.06 22.11 -21.07
CA ALA A 171 -9.85 21.87 -21.85
C ALA A 171 -10.11 21.81 -23.37
N TRP A 172 -11.35 21.53 -23.77
CA TRP A 172 -11.80 21.46 -25.16
C TRP A 172 -12.23 22.81 -25.73
N GLU A 173 -12.75 23.68 -24.86
CA GLU A 173 -13.23 25.01 -25.22
C GLU A 173 -12.11 26.03 -25.36
N ASP A 174 -12.37 27.06 -26.18
CA ASP A 174 -11.48 28.19 -26.34
C ASP A 174 -11.45 29.04 -25.06
N THR A 175 -10.29 29.61 -24.79
CA THR A 175 -10.13 30.62 -23.75
C THR A 175 -9.77 31.96 -24.39
N VAL A 176 -9.89 33.04 -23.62
CA VAL A 176 -9.46 34.38 -24.04
C VAL A 176 -7.98 34.43 -24.47
N ARG A 177 -7.16 33.46 -24.03
CA ARG A 177 -5.71 33.47 -24.23
C ARG A 177 -5.19 32.40 -25.18
N ALA A 178 -5.99 31.37 -25.49
CA ALA A 178 -5.55 30.23 -26.27
C ALA A 178 -6.72 29.41 -26.79
N ASP A 179 -6.53 28.83 -27.97
CA ASP A 179 -7.47 27.92 -28.62
C ASP A 179 -7.66 26.63 -27.80
N GLY A 180 -8.90 26.17 -27.81
CA GLY A 180 -9.39 24.90 -27.30
C GLY A 180 -9.04 23.74 -28.22
N LEU A 181 -9.16 22.51 -27.73
CA LEU A 181 -8.98 21.34 -28.59
C LEU A 181 -10.01 21.30 -29.72
N LEU A 182 -11.23 21.80 -29.51
CA LEU A 182 -12.27 21.88 -30.55
C LEU A 182 -11.81 22.72 -31.75
N SER A 183 -11.29 23.91 -31.51
CA SER A 183 -10.81 24.81 -32.56
C SER A 183 -9.60 24.25 -33.28
N LEU A 184 -8.69 23.57 -32.57
CA LEU A 184 -7.58 22.85 -33.19
C LEU A 184 -8.09 21.71 -34.10
N LEU A 185 -9.08 20.93 -33.65
CA LEU A 185 -9.66 19.82 -34.42
C LEU A 185 -10.39 20.26 -35.69
N GLN A 186 -10.80 21.53 -35.81
CA GLN A 186 -11.43 22.02 -37.04
C GLN A 186 -10.43 22.16 -38.20
N SER A 187 -9.14 22.30 -37.94
CA SER A 187 -8.13 22.58 -38.98
C SER A 187 -6.97 21.59 -39.02
N GLU A 188 -6.42 21.19 -37.88
CA GLU A 188 -5.23 20.35 -37.80
C GLU A 188 -5.39 18.97 -38.47
N PRO A 189 -6.51 18.24 -38.36
CA PRO A 189 -6.69 16.95 -39.02
C PRO A 189 -6.59 17.04 -40.55
N PHE A 190 -6.84 18.19 -41.15
CA PHE A 190 -6.81 18.40 -42.59
C PHE A 190 -5.46 18.93 -43.11
N ARG A 191 -4.55 19.31 -42.20
CA ARG A 191 -3.20 19.74 -42.57
C ARG A 191 -2.34 18.54 -42.95
N ILE A 192 -1.46 18.74 -43.94
CA ILE A 192 -0.44 17.75 -44.31
C ILE A 192 0.52 17.54 -43.12
N ASN A 193 0.95 18.64 -42.50
CA ASN A 193 1.80 18.66 -41.31
C ASN A 193 1.05 19.37 -40.18
N PRO A 194 0.37 18.63 -39.29
CA PRO A 194 -0.24 19.21 -38.10
C PRO A 194 0.80 19.88 -37.20
N ASP A 195 0.37 20.91 -36.46
CA ASP A 195 1.18 21.55 -35.43
C ASP A 195 1.22 20.67 -34.17
N TRP A 196 2.14 19.70 -34.18
CA TRP A 196 2.32 18.77 -33.09
C TRP A 196 2.76 19.43 -31.79
N GLU A 197 3.47 20.57 -31.84
CA GLU A 197 3.92 21.25 -30.64
C GLU A 197 2.72 21.84 -29.88
N THR A 198 1.84 22.55 -30.61
CA THR A 198 0.59 23.10 -30.06
C THR A 198 -0.33 21.99 -29.55
N LEU A 199 -0.54 20.92 -30.33
CA LEU A 199 -1.37 19.78 -29.93
C LEU A 199 -0.82 19.08 -28.66
N ALA A 200 0.49 18.85 -28.61
CA ALA A 200 1.14 18.20 -27.47
C ALA A 200 1.25 19.12 -26.24
N ALA A 201 1.17 20.43 -26.42
CA ALA A 201 1.05 21.41 -25.33
C ALA A 201 -0.39 21.53 -24.82
N LYS A 202 -1.40 21.25 -25.64
CA LYS A 202 -2.82 21.36 -25.28
C LYS A 202 -3.30 20.20 -24.41
N LEU A 203 -3.05 18.94 -24.81
CA LEU A 203 -3.52 17.76 -24.07
C LEU A 203 -3.15 17.70 -22.57
N PRO A 204 -1.94 18.11 -22.12
CA PRO A 204 -1.62 18.13 -20.69
C PRO A 204 -2.24 19.29 -19.89
N GLN A 205 -2.90 20.25 -20.55
CA GLN A 205 -3.54 21.36 -19.83
C GLN A 205 -4.70 20.82 -19.01
N ARG A 206 -4.79 21.32 -17.77
CA ARG A 206 -5.80 20.92 -16.78
C ARG A 206 -6.57 22.12 -16.21
N PRO A 207 -7.30 22.90 -17.03
CA PRO A 207 -8.18 23.94 -16.51
C PRO A 207 -9.17 23.32 -15.51
N PHE A 208 -9.28 23.92 -14.32
CA PHE A 208 -10.08 23.39 -13.21
C PHE A 208 -9.75 21.93 -12.82
N GLY A 209 -8.52 21.48 -13.07
CA GLY A 209 -8.08 20.12 -12.74
C GLY A 209 -8.54 19.03 -13.71
N GLN A 210 -9.16 19.40 -14.85
CA GLN A 210 -9.71 18.45 -15.83
C GLN A 210 -8.94 18.45 -17.15
N TYR A 211 -8.61 17.26 -17.65
CA TYR A 211 -7.90 17.07 -18.92
C TYR A 211 -8.85 17.04 -20.13
N CYS A 212 -8.27 17.07 -21.34
CA CYS A 212 -9.03 16.75 -22.56
C CYS A 212 -9.52 15.29 -22.55
N ILE A 213 -8.65 14.38 -22.11
CA ILE A 213 -8.87 12.92 -22.09
C ILE A 213 -8.55 12.45 -20.66
N SER A 214 -9.41 11.62 -20.07
CA SER A 214 -9.19 11.13 -18.71
C SER A 214 -7.98 10.20 -18.69
N SER A 215 -7.41 9.93 -17.51
CA SER A 215 -6.34 8.93 -17.41
C SER A 215 -6.79 7.54 -17.86
N ASP A 216 -8.09 7.27 -17.82
CA ASP A 216 -8.70 6.01 -18.29
C ASP A 216 -9.01 6.01 -19.79
N GLY A 217 -8.73 7.11 -20.50
CA GLY A 217 -8.96 7.24 -21.93
C GLY A 217 -10.38 7.70 -22.31
N ASN A 218 -11.21 8.08 -21.33
CA ASN A 218 -12.56 8.57 -21.56
C ASN A 218 -12.55 10.02 -22.05
N LEU A 219 -13.55 10.38 -22.84
CA LEU A 219 -13.80 11.74 -23.32
C LEU A 219 -15.01 12.32 -22.58
N PRO A 220 -15.15 13.66 -22.48
CA PRO A 220 -16.37 14.29 -21.99
C PRO A 220 -17.60 13.83 -22.78
N ALA A 221 -18.74 13.67 -22.11
CA ALA A 221 -19.95 13.12 -22.71
C ALA A 221 -20.54 14.03 -23.81
N GLU A 222 -20.20 15.32 -23.78
CA GLU A 222 -20.64 16.35 -24.71
C GLU A 222 -19.89 16.31 -26.04
N ILE A 223 -18.77 15.58 -26.13
CA ILE A 223 -17.97 15.50 -27.36
C ILE A 223 -18.70 14.63 -28.39
N GLY A 224 -18.99 15.25 -29.54
CA GLY A 224 -19.66 14.62 -30.66
C GLY A 224 -18.80 13.62 -31.41
N ARG A 225 -19.45 12.79 -32.22
CA ARG A 225 -18.79 11.77 -33.03
C ARG A 225 -17.79 12.37 -34.03
N GLU A 226 -18.10 13.53 -34.61
CA GLU A 226 -17.24 14.19 -35.59
C GLU A 226 -15.91 14.64 -34.97
N GLU A 227 -15.94 15.18 -33.75
CA GLU A 227 -14.74 15.57 -33.01
C GLU A 227 -13.88 14.35 -32.64
N ILE A 228 -14.52 13.24 -32.27
CA ILE A 228 -13.83 11.97 -32.00
C ILE A 228 -13.12 11.47 -33.26
N GLU A 229 -13.81 11.43 -34.41
CA GLU A 229 -13.24 11.02 -35.69
C GLU A 229 -12.06 11.91 -36.10
N ARG A 230 -12.15 13.22 -35.86
CA ARG A 230 -11.04 14.17 -36.08
C ARG A 230 -9.84 13.91 -35.17
N LEU A 231 -10.08 13.59 -33.91
CA LEU A 231 -9.03 13.23 -32.96
C LEU A 231 -8.36 11.89 -33.34
N ASP A 232 -9.13 10.94 -33.86
CA ASP A 232 -8.60 9.67 -34.39
C ASP A 232 -7.71 9.89 -35.60
N ILE A 233 -8.11 10.74 -36.55
CA ILE A 233 -7.26 11.11 -37.69
C ILE A 233 -5.92 11.69 -37.22
N LEU A 234 -5.92 12.57 -36.22
CA LEU A 234 -4.67 13.09 -35.65
C LEU A 234 -3.86 12.02 -34.92
N THR A 235 -4.52 11.06 -34.26
CA THR A 235 -3.85 9.93 -33.60
C THR A 235 -3.13 9.06 -34.62
N ASP A 236 -3.79 8.72 -35.72
CA ASP A 236 -3.20 7.94 -36.81
C ASP A 236 -2.04 8.66 -37.48
N LYS A 237 -2.18 9.97 -37.73
CA LYS A 237 -1.09 10.81 -38.25
C LYS A 237 0.09 10.87 -37.30
N ALA A 238 -0.15 11.01 -35.99
CA ALA A 238 0.91 11.04 -34.99
C ALA A 238 1.64 9.70 -34.90
N LEU A 239 0.91 8.58 -35.03
CA LEU A 239 1.50 7.25 -35.13
C LEU A 239 2.40 7.11 -36.34
N ASP A 240 1.95 7.54 -37.52
CA ASP A 240 2.76 7.51 -38.74
C ASP A 240 4.04 8.32 -38.60
N VAL A 241 3.93 9.57 -38.11
CA VAL A 241 5.09 10.43 -37.84
C VAL A 241 6.06 9.77 -36.86
N THR A 242 5.55 9.17 -35.79
CA THR A 242 6.37 8.51 -34.77
C THR A 242 7.06 7.26 -35.34
N ARG A 243 6.38 6.48 -36.17
CA ARG A 243 6.93 5.32 -36.87
C ARG A 243 8.03 5.70 -37.86
N ARG A 244 7.80 6.73 -38.68
CA ARG A 244 8.82 7.27 -39.62
C ARG A 244 10.06 7.75 -38.87
N ARG A 245 9.87 8.43 -37.73
CA ARG A 245 10.98 8.84 -36.86
C ARG A 245 11.77 7.64 -36.32
N LEU A 246 11.10 6.57 -35.89
CA LEU A 246 11.76 5.34 -35.45
C LEU A 246 12.58 4.69 -36.56
N ALA A 247 12.09 4.75 -37.80
CA ALA A 247 12.83 4.30 -38.99
C ALA A 247 14.00 5.21 -39.39
N GLY A 248 14.24 6.31 -38.66
CA GLY A 248 15.32 7.26 -38.93
C GLY A 248 15.02 8.22 -40.08
N GLU A 249 13.78 8.29 -40.56
CA GLU A 249 13.39 9.18 -41.65
C GLU A 249 13.46 10.65 -41.22
N MET A 250 13.97 11.48 -42.13
CA MET A 250 14.05 12.92 -41.96
C MET A 250 12.94 13.59 -42.76
N GLY A 251 12.13 14.41 -42.10
CA GLY A 251 11.08 15.19 -42.74
C GLY A 251 10.22 15.95 -41.74
N PRO A 252 9.25 16.74 -42.21
CA PRO A 252 8.37 17.51 -41.35
C PRO A 252 7.67 16.64 -40.30
N GLY A 253 7.79 17.04 -39.04
CA GLY A 253 7.22 16.37 -37.87
C GLY A 253 8.09 15.25 -37.29
N THR A 254 9.16 14.82 -37.97
CA THR A 254 10.08 13.78 -37.45
C THR A 254 11.32 14.36 -36.78
N GLU A 255 11.42 15.68 -36.61
CA GLU A 255 12.58 16.36 -36.04
C GLU A 255 12.66 16.22 -34.52
N ASP A 256 11.52 16.16 -33.83
CA ASP A 256 11.42 16.06 -32.38
C ASP A 256 10.44 14.96 -31.90
N ASN A 257 10.05 15.00 -30.62
CA ASN A 257 9.12 14.03 -30.03
C ASN A 257 7.73 14.64 -29.79
N ALA A 258 7.33 15.71 -30.50
CA ALA A 258 6.05 16.37 -30.28
C ALA A 258 4.87 15.44 -30.59
N ALA A 259 4.91 14.71 -31.72
CA ALA A 259 3.90 13.71 -32.06
C ALA A 259 3.81 12.58 -31.01
N LEU A 260 4.96 12.06 -30.54
CA LEU A 260 5.00 11.08 -29.45
C LEU A 260 4.43 11.65 -28.15
N LYS A 261 4.76 12.91 -27.82
CA LYS A 261 4.23 13.59 -26.64
C LYS A 261 2.72 13.74 -26.73
N PHE A 262 2.19 14.12 -27.89
CA PHE A 262 0.74 14.14 -28.16
C PHE A 262 0.11 12.78 -27.90
N LEU A 263 0.66 11.70 -28.46
CA LEU A 263 0.16 10.33 -28.23
C LEU A 263 0.14 9.96 -26.74
N THR A 264 1.26 10.15 -26.02
CA THR A 264 1.37 9.76 -24.60
C THR A 264 0.48 10.57 -23.64
N TRP A 265 0.00 11.75 -24.06
CA TRP A 265 -0.97 12.54 -23.28
C TRP A 265 -2.42 12.17 -23.57
N GLN A 266 -2.68 11.21 -24.47
CA GLN A 266 -3.99 10.58 -24.59
C GLN A 266 -4.22 9.46 -23.55
N PHE A 267 -3.26 9.23 -22.64
CA PHE A 267 -3.33 8.22 -21.59
C PHE A 267 -3.69 6.83 -22.14
N ARG A 268 -4.65 6.11 -21.55
CA ARG A 268 -5.05 4.76 -22.00
C ARG A 268 -5.73 4.71 -23.38
N ARG A 269 -6.11 5.86 -23.95
CA ARG A 269 -6.56 5.97 -25.35
C ARG A 269 -5.38 5.87 -26.33
N CYS A 270 -4.15 6.08 -25.85
CA CYS A 270 -2.95 5.96 -26.66
C CYS A 270 -2.86 4.56 -27.30
N PRO A 271 -2.53 4.45 -28.59
CA PRO A 271 -2.41 3.17 -29.28
C PRO A 271 -1.34 2.27 -28.67
N THR A 272 -1.59 0.96 -28.66
CA THR A 272 -0.72 -0.07 -28.05
C THR A 272 0.67 -0.16 -28.70
N ASP A 273 0.80 0.23 -29.97
CA ASP A 273 2.10 0.29 -30.65
C ASP A 273 3.08 1.21 -29.92
N VAL A 274 2.57 2.31 -29.33
CA VAL A 274 3.40 3.26 -28.57
C VAL A 274 3.97 2.61 -27.32
N VAL A 275 3.21 1.74 -26.65
CA VAL A 275 3.71 0.97 -25.49
C VAL A 275 4.91 0.13 -25.92
N LYS A 276 4.78 -0.63 -27.02
CA LYS A 276 5.86 -1.48 -27.55
C LYS A 276 7.10 -0.66 -27.86
N TRP A 277 6.95 0.46 -28.58
CA TRP A 277 8.09 1.32 -28.93
C TRP A 277 8.79 1.94 -27.71
N LEU A 278 8.04 2.30 -26.67
CA LEU A 278 8.60 2.85 -25.44
C LEU A 278 9.33 1.77 -24.61
N THR A 279 8.78 0.57 -24.53
CA THR A 279 9.42 -0.59 -23.88
C THR A 279 10.71 -0.97 -24.62
N GLU A 280 10.66 -1.16 -25.94
CA GLU A 280 11.84 -1.45 -26.78
C GLU A 280 12.93 -0.37 -26.63
N CYS A 281 12.53 0.90 -26.56
CA CYS A 281 13.46 2.01 -26.32
C CYS A 281 14.18 1.89 -24.97
N ILE A 282 13.52 1.37 -23.93
CA ILE A 282 14.12 1.18 -22.60
C ILE A 282 15.03 -0.04 -22.57
N GLU A 283 14.61 -1.14 -23.19
CA GLU A 283 15.36 -2.41 -23.19
C GLU A 283 16.65 -2.34 -24.00
N THR A 284 16.60 -1.71 -25.18
CA THR A 284 17.76 -1.65 -26.08
C THR A 284 18.90 -0.77 -25.56
N ARG A 285 18.65 0.11 -24.57
CA ARG A 285 19.62 1.00 -23.89
C ARG A 285 20.72 1.61 -24.79
N GLY A 286 20.39 1.91 -26.04
CA GLY A 286 21.35 2.40 -27.02
C GLY A 286 21.52 3.92 -26.96
N PRO A 287 22.76 4.46 -27.05
CA PRO A 287 23.00 5.91 -27.07
C PRO A 287 22.46 6.64 -28.32
N ALA A 288 21.87 5.91 -29.29
CA ALA A 288 21.39 6.43 -30.56
C ALA A 288 19.89 6.16 -30.84
N HIS A 289 19.07 5.82 -29.84
CA HIS A 289 17.65 5.60 -30.09
C HIS A 289 16.97 6.91 -30.58
N PRO A 290 16.15 6.91 -31.64
CA PRO A 290 15.56 8.13 -32.22
C PRO A 290 14.76 8.99 -31.22
N PHE A 291 14.13 8.36 -30.22
CA PHE A 291 13.43 9.09 -29.14
C PHE A 291 14.37 9.77 -28.14
N VAL A 292 15.62 9.31 -28.03
CA VAL A 292 16.54 9.71 -26.96
C VAL A 292 17.85 10.25 -27.54
N ARG A 293 17.76 11.37 -28.26
CA ARG A 293 18.96 12.13 -28.68
C ARG A 293 19.60 12.93 -27.54
N HIS A 294 18.85 13.18 -26.46
CA HIS A 294 19.31 13.88 -25.26
C HIS A 294 18.79 13.19 -23.99
N GLN A 295 19.56 13.22 -22.90
CA GLN A 295 19.19 12.58 -21.64
C GLN A 295 17.81 13.01 -21.08
N MET A 296 17.43 14.27 -21.27
CA MET A 296 16.12 14.76 -20.78
C MET A 296 14.93 14.12 -21.51
N ARG A 297 15.14 13.52 -22.68
CA ARG A 297 14.08 12.82 -23.43
C ARG A 297 13.68 11.49 -22.78
N TRP A 298 14.54 10.90 -21.94
CA TRP A 298 14.16 9.74 -21.14
C TRP A 298 12.97 10.01 -20.22
N VAL A 299 12.78 11.26 -19.77
CA VAL A 299 11.62 11.63 -18.94
C VAL A 299 10.33 11.35 -19.70
N LEU A 300 10.25 11.72 -20.98
CA LEU A 300 9.08 11.43 -21.81
C LEU A 300 8.88 9.92 -21.99
N VAL A 301 9.95 9.16 -22.19
CA VAL A 301 9.86 7.71 -22.39
C VAL A 301 9.26 7.02 -21.16
N TYR A 302 9.87 7.21 -19.99
CA TYR A 302 9.42 6.57 -18.76
C TYR A 302 8.06 7.09 -18.28
N GLN A 303 7.87 8.41 -18.22
CA GLN A 303 6.59 8.96 -17.77
C GLN A 303 5.48 8.75 -18.78
N GLY A 304 5.79 8.76 -20.07
CA GLY A 304 4.86 8.42 -21.13
C GLY A 304 4.38 6.98 -20.98
N LEU A 305 5.30 6.04 -20.78
CA LEU A 305 4.97 4.63 -20.54
C LEU A 305 4.03 4.46 -19.33
N GLY A 306 4.34 5.09 -18.19
CA GLY A 306 3.47 5.07 -17.00
C GLY A 306 2.08 5.73 -17.19
N ARG A 307 1.83 6.46 -18.29
CA ARG A 307 0.52 7.07 -18.60
C ARG A 307 -0.35 6.20 -19.52
N VAL A 308 0.27 5.43 -20.41
CA VAL A 308 -0.44 4.82 -21.56
C VAL A 308 -0.83 3.36 -21.35
N LEU A 309 -0.32 2.72 -20.29
CA LEU A 309 -0.57 1.32 -20.01
C LEU A 309 -2.03 1.07 -19.60
N ARG A 310 -2.64 0.07 -20.25
CA ARG A 310 -4.04 -0.32 -20.07
C ARG A 310 -4.24 -1.84 -19.93
N ASP A 311 -3.47 -2.62 -20.69
CA ASP A 311 -3.63 -4.07 -20.79
C ASP A 311 -2.78 -4.76 -19.71
N GLU A 312 -3.31 -5.85 -19.15
CA GLU A 312 -2.68 -6.59 -18.04
C GLU A 312 -1.27 -7.10 -18.38
N GLU A 313 -1.13 -7.78 -19.52
CA GLU A 313 0.16 -8.27 -20.02
C GLU A 313 1.20 -7.15 -20.18
N ALA A 314 0.76 -5.97 -20.62
CA ALA A 314 1.64 -4.82 -20.80
C ALA A 314 2.08 -4.22 -19.45
N VAL A 315 1.19 -4.20 -18.46
CA VAL A 315 1.52 -3.77 -17.10
C VAL A 315 2.53 -4.73 -16.47
N GLU A 316 2.31 -6.05 -16.60
CA GLU A 316 3.21 -7.09 -16.11
C GLU A 316 4.61 -6.95 -16.71
N CYS A 317 4.71 -6.94 -18.04
CA CYS A 317 5.98 -6.78 -18.76
C CYS A 317 6.75 -5.52 -18.31
N VAL A 318 6.07 -4.39 -18.15
CA VAL A 318 6.74 -3.14 -17.74
C VAL A 318 7.15 -3.15 -16.26
N VAL A 319 6.34 -3.72 -15.37
CA VAL A 319 6.70 -3.87 -13.96
C VAL A 319 7.94 -4.75 -13.81
N GLU A 320 7.97 -5.90 -14.50
CA GLU A 320 9.14 -6.79 -14.53
C GLU A 320 10.38 -6.11 -15.11
N MET A 321 10.23 -5.39 -16.23
CA MET A 321 11.31 -4.63 -16.85
C MET A 321 11.89 -3.57 -15.90
N LEU A 322 11.05 -2.89 -15.12
CA LEU A 322 11.52 -1.93 -14.12
C LEU A 322 12.22 -2.63 -12.95
N LEU A 323 11.61 -3.65 -12.36
CA LEU A 323 12.12 -4.33 -11.16
C LEU A 323 13.41 -5.15 -11.41
N SER A 324 13.62 -5.60 -12.65
CA SER A 324 14.87 -6.23 -13.10
C SER A 324 16.03 -5.26 -13.26
N SER A 325 15.75 -3.95 -13.29
CA SER A 325 16.80 -2.93 -13.26
C SER A 325 17.27 -2.65 -11.83
N ASP A 326 18.46 -2.06 -11.70
CA ASP A 326 18.99 -1.65 -10.41
C ASP A 326 18.18 -0.49 -9.81
N ILE A 327 17.31 -0.82 -8.84
CA ILE A 327 16.40 0.10 -8.16
C ILE A 327 17.17 1.19 -7.40
N GLU A 328 18.35 0.89 -6.87
CA GLU A 328 19.14 1.85 -6.10
C GLU A 328 19.64 2.99 -7.00
N SER A 329 19.91 2.73 -8.28
CA SER A 329 20.37 3.73 -9.26
C SER A 329 19.25 4.42 -10.05
N TRP A 330 17.97 4.18 -9.70
CA TRP A 330 16.85 4.85 -10.35
C TRP A 330 16.95 6.39 -10.31
N VAL A 331 16.42 7.02 -11.36
CA VAL A 331 16.32 8.47 -11.43
C VAL A 331 14.88 8.87 -11.10
N TRP A 332 14.73 9.78 -10.12
CA TRP A 332 13.43 10.16 -9.54
C TRP A 332 12.36 10.52 -10.59
N ASN A 333 12.71 11.28 -11.64
CA ASN A 333 11.78 11.73 -12.67
C ASN A 333 11.65 10.77 -13.87
N ARG A 334 12.25 9.58 -13.79
CA ARG A 334 12.20 8.53 -14.82
C ARG A 334 11.61 7.26 -14.22
N GLN A 335 12.44 6.35 -13.70
CA GLN A 335 11.99 5.05 -13.19
C GLN A 335 11.05 5.20 -11.99
N SER A 336 11.42 6.00 -10.97
CA SER A 336 10.55 6.19 -9.80
C SER A 336 9.20 6.82 -10.18
N ALA A 337 9.21 7.79 -11.10
CA ALA A 337 7.98 8.40 -11.63
C ALA A 337 7.11 7.39 -12.40
N CYS A 338 7.72 6.54 -13.24
CA CYS A 338 7.01 5.49 -13.97
C CYS A 338 6.35 4.49 -13.01
N MET A 339 7.12 3.99 -12.03
CA MET A 339 6.61 3.07 -11.01
C MET A 339 5.53 3.71 -10.15
N ALA A 340 5.69 4.97 -9.75
CA ALA A 340 4.67 5.71 -9.00
C ALA A 340 3.35 5.82 -9.81
N PHE A 341 3.41 6.08 -11.12
CA PHE A 341 2.22 6.11 -11.97
C PHE A 341 1.57 4.73 -12.09
N LEU A 342 2.35 3.68 -12.26
CA LEU A 342 1.85 2.31 -12.34
C LEU A 342 1.08 1.92 -11.07
N LEU A 343 1.70 2.09 -9.90
CA LEU A 343 1.11 1.71 -8.62
C LEU A 343 -0.09 2.59 -8.26
N SER A 344 -0.09 3.86 -8.63
CA SER A 344 -1.21 4.77 -8.34
C SER A 344 -2.40 4.62 -9.28
N ARG A 345 -2.21 4.25 -10.55
CA ARG A 345 -3.26 4.30 -11.59
C ARG A 345 -3.74 2.94 -12.08
N SER A 346 -3.07 1.86 -11.70
CA SER A 346 -3.46 0.48 -12.02
C SER A 346 -3.89 -0.24 -10.75
N ASP A 347 -4.95 -1.05 -10.83
CA ASP A 347 -5.30 -2.00 -9.78
C ASP A 347 -4.44 -3.28 -9.87
N MET A 348 -3.89 -3.55 -11.07
CA MET A 348 -3.07 -4.73 -11.30
C MET A 348 -1.61 -4.54 -10.84
N ALA A 349 -1.02 -3.37 -11.08
CA ALA A 349 0.40 -3.17 -10.80
C ALA A 349 0.79 -3.47 -9.34
N PRO A 350 0.00 -3.07 -8.32
CA PRO A 350 0.27 -3.50 -6.94
C PRO A 350 0.22 -5.02 -6.80
N MET A 351 -0.75 -5.72 -7.40
CA MET A 351 -0.92 -7.18 -7.25
C MET A 351 0.27 -7.99 -7.79
N LEU A 352 1.02 -7.43 -8.73
CA LEU A 352 2.19 -8.07 -9.33
C LEU A 352 3.42 -8.06 -8.40
N LEU A 353 3.49 -7.15 -7.42
CA LEU A 353 4.66 -7.05 -6.54
C LEU A 353 4.74 -8.24 -5.57
N SER A 354 5.95 -8.78 -5.40
CA SER A 354 6.28 -9.65 -4.26
C SER A 354 6.58 -8.80 -3.00
N ARG A 355 6.70 -9.45 -1.84
CA ARG A 355 7.13 -8.75 -0.62
C ARG A 355 8.54 -8.17 -0.78
N GLU A 356 9.45 -8.92 -1.41
CA GLU A 356 10.82 -8.46 -1.67
C GLU A 356 10.85 -7.22 -2.56
N ASP A 357 9.98 -7.14 -3.58
CA ASP A 357 9.86 -5.95 -4.42
C ASP A 357 9.38 -4.73 -3.63
N VAL A 358 8.43 -4.94 -2.72
CA VAL A 358 7.93 -3.88 -1.82
C VAL A 358 9.05 -3.38 -0.90
N ASP A 359 9.83 -4.28 -0.31
CA ASP A 359 10.95 -3.90 0.56
C ASP A 359 12.04 -3.13 -0.22
N ARG A 360 12.35 -3.54 -1.46
CA ARG A 360 13.29 -2.84 -2.36
C ARG A 360 12.78 -1.46 -2.76
N LEU A 361 11.52 -1.36 -3.19
CA LEU A 361 10.90 -0.08 -3.55
C LEU A 361 10.73 0.85 -2.35
N ALA A 362 10.45 0.29 -1.17
CA ALA A 362 10.36 1.05 0.08
C ALA A 362 11.73 1.63 0.45
N SER A 363 12.77 0.81 0.44
CA SER A 363 14.16 1.24 0.66
C SER A 363 14.56 2.38 -0.28
N ARG A 364 14.18 2.27 -1.56
CA ARG A 364 14.40 3.33 -2.54
C ARG A 364 13.61 4.60 -2.22
N THR A 365 12.35 4.46 -1.83
CA THR A 365 11.50 5.60 -1.46
C THR A 365 12.08 6.32 -0.24
N LEU A 366 12.50 5.60 0.80
CA LEU A 366 13.18 6.15 1.98
C LEU A 366 14.46 6.90 1.58
N ALA A 367 15.25 6.37 0.65
CA ALA A 367 16.45 7.05 0.14
C ALA A 367 16.11 8.35 -0.60
N ASP A 368 15.05 8.36 -1.42
CA ASP A 368 14.58 9.57 -2.10
C ASP A 368 14.05 10.62 -1.10
N PHE A 369 13.40 10.21 0.00
CA PHE A 369 13.03 11.11 1.08
C PHE A 369 14.27 11.75 1.74
N ARG A 370 15.20 10.91 2.23
CA ARG A 370 16.45 11.37 2.88
C ARG A 370 17.24 12.33 2.02
N ARG A 371 17.35 12.05 0.72
CA ARG A 371 18.10 12.89 -0.23
C ARG A 371 17.55 14.32 -0.36
N ASN A 372 16.27 14.55 -0.08
CA ASN A 372 15.67 15.88 -0.19
C ASN A 372 15.68 16.67 1.12
N ILE A 373 16.06 16.07 2.25
CA ILE A 373 16.26 16.79 3.52
C ILE A 373 17.41 17.78 3.35
N GLY A 374 17.21 19.02 3.78
CA GLY A 374 18.19 20.10 3.60
C GLY A 374 18.14 20.79 2.23
N GLU A 375 17.40 20.24 1.26
CA GLU A 375 17.29 20.78 -0.10
C GLU A 375 16.05 21.69 -0.27
N GLU A 376 15.81 22.16 -1.50
CA GLU A 376 14.59 22.89 -1.89
C GLU A 376 13.41 21.95 -2.24
N TYR A 377 13.53 20.64 -1.99
CA TYR A 377 12.50 19.62 -2.29
C TYR A 377 12.06 19.62 -3.76
N ILE A 378 12.95 19.99 -4.68
CA ILE A 378 12.66 20.05 -6.12
C ILE A 378 12.31 18.67 -6.69
N MET A 379 13.04 17.65 -6.23
CA MET A 379 12.96 16.28 -6.72
C MET A 379 12.02 15.41 -5.89
N PHE A 380 11.37 15.97 -4.87
CA PHE A 380 10.65 15.22 -3.85
C PHE A 380 9.32 14.65 -4.36
N ILE A 381 8.76 15.21 -5.43
CA ILE A 381 7.37 14.99 -5.84
C ILE A 381 6.96 13.51 -6.01
N TYR A 382 7.87 12.67 -6.53
CA TYR A 382 7.56 11.27 -6.80
C TYR A 382 7.79 10.37 -5.58
N ALA A 383 8.46 10.84 -4.52
CA ALA A 383 8.71 10.01 -3.35
C ALA A 383 7.44 9.80 -2.51
N PRO A 384 6.67 10.85 -2.12
CA PRO A 384 5.34 10.67 -1.53
C PRO A 384 4.39 9.91 -2.45
N PHE A 385 4.50 10.13 -3.77
CA PHE A 385 3.63 9.48 -4.74
C PHE A 385 3.90 7.98 -4.85
N LEU A 386 5.18 7.57 -4.80
CA LEU A 386 5.58 6.18 -4.77
C LEU A 386 5.17 5.51 -3.45
N LEU A 387 5.33 6.18 -2.31
CA LEU A 387 4.83 5.68 -1.01
C LEU A 387 3.31 5.45 -1.03
N ALA A 388 2.54 6.44 -1.49
CA ALA A 388 1.09 6.31 -1.60
C ALA A 388 0.68 5.18 -2.55
N GLY A 389 1.40 5.01 -3.67
CA GLY A 389 1.23 3.89 -4.59
C GLY A 389 1.57 2.53 -3.96
N LEU A 390 2.68 2.43 -3.22
CA LEU A 390 3.09 1.20 -2.53
C LEU A 390 2.06 0.73 -1.50
N ARG A 391 1.37 1.67 -0.82
CA ARG A 391 0.27 1.32 0.10
C ARG A 391 -0.89 0.61 -0.60
N ARG A 392 -1.04 0.76 -1.91
CA ARG A 392 -2.03 0.00 -2.69
C ARG A 392 -1.68 -1.48 -2.82
N TRP A 393 -0.47 -1.89 -2.44
CA TRP A 393 -0.12 -3.31 -2.26
C TRP A 393 -0.98 -4.01 -1.20
N ARG A 394 -1.72 -3.26 -0.37
CA ARG A 394 -2.78 -3.78 0.50
C ARG A 394 -3.89 -4.55 -0.23
N LEU A 395 -4.02 -4.36 -1.54
CA LEU A 395 -4.85 -5.21 -2.40
C LEU A 395 -4.39 -6.69 -2.38
N LYS A 396 -3.09 -6.94 -2.18
CA LYS A 396 -2.48 -8.28 -2.08
C LYS A 396 -2.11 -8.66 -0.65
N GLY A 397 -1.53 -7.74 0.12
CA GLY A 397 -1.12 -7.92 1.50
C GLY A 397 -1.85 -6.93 2.43
N PRO A 398 -3.02 -7.27 2.98
CA PRO A 398 -3.94 -6.32 3.63
C PRO A 398 -3.33 -5.46 4.75
N THR A 399 -2.32 -5.98 5.46
CA THR A 399 -1.66 -5.28 6.57
C THR A 399 -0.34 -4.61 6.18
N ALA A 400 0.00 -4.53 4.89
CA ALA A 400 1.24 -3.93 4.45
C ALA A 400 1.31 -2.44 4.80
N LEU A 401 2.50 -1.97 5.21
CA LEU A 401 2.74 -0.59 5.59
C LEU A 401 1.74 -0.06 6.64
N VAL A 402 1.39 -0.90 7.61
CA VAL A 402 0.58 -0.54 8.79
C VAL A 402 1.50 -0.44 9.99
N SER A 403 1.50 0.72 10.67
CA SER A 403 2.26 0.92 11.91
C SER A 403 1.92 -0.15 12.93
N GLY A 404 2.95 -0.66 13.59
CA GLY A 404 2.80 -1.74 14.56
C GLY A 404 2.62 -3.16 14.01
N ILE A 405 2.45 -3.32 12.70
CA ILE A 405 2.36 -4.64 12.04
C ILE A 405 3.52 -4.83 11.07
N ASP A 406 3.77 -3.83 10.22
CA ASP A 406 4.83 -3.86 9.22
C ASP A 406 5.97 -2.90 9.64
N PRO A 407 7.20 -3.39 9.89
CA PRO A 407 8.33 -2.56 10.29
C PRO A 407 8.63 -1.41 9.33
N LEU A 408 8.36 -1.59 8.02
CA LEU A 408 8.53 -0.51 7.04
C LEU A 408 7.66 0.71 7.33
N ALA A 409 6.51 0.53 7.96
CA ALA A 409 5.64 1.65 8.33
C ALA A 409 6.33 2.57 9.34
N GLU A 410 7.07 2.02 10.29
CA GLU A 410 7.84 2.79 11.28
C GLU A 410 8.98 3.55 10.62
N ASP A 411 9.69 2.93 9.67
CA ASP A 411 10.73 3.61 8.89
C ASP A 411 10.16 4.79 8.09
N PHE A 412 8.97 4.62 7.50
CA PHE A 412 8.28 5.70 6.80
C PHE A 412 7.79 6.81 7.73
N LEU A 413 7.23 6.47 8.88
CA LEU A 413 6.81 7.46 9.88
C LEU A 413 8.00 8.29 10.35
N ALA A 414 9.12 7.64 10.69
CA ALA A 414 10.34 8.31 11.11
C ALA A 414 10.88 9.26 10.05
N ILE A 415 10.98 8.83 8.78
CA ILE A 415 11.52 9.72 7.74
C ILE A 415 10.57 10.86 7.39
N ILE A 416 9.24 10.64 7.48
CA ILE A 416 8.27 11.71 7.28
C ILE A 416 8.45 12.77 8.37
N GLU A 417 8.61 12.37 9.63
CA GLU A 417 8.87 13.28 10.75
C GLU A 417 10.16 14.08 10.56
N GLU A 418 11.25 13.45 10.11
CA GLU A 418 12.49 14.15 9.78
C GLU A 418 12.27 15.22 8.69
N VAL A 419 11.52 14.91 7.65
CA VAL A 419 11.18 15.86 6.58
C VAL A 419 10.30 17.01 7.12
N GLU A 420 9.29 16.71 7.93
CA GLU A 420 8.44 17.74 8.55
C GLU A 420 9.26 18.69 9.42
N VAL A 421 10.16 18.15 10.25
CA VAL A 421 11.06 18.92 11.12
C VAL A 421 11.97 19.83 10.28
N ASP A 422 12.57 19.34 9.20
CA ASP A 422 13.38 20.18 8.31
C ASP A 422 12.55 21.29 7.65
N LEU A 423 11.38 20.95 7.08
CA LEU A 423 10.49 21.91 6.42
C LEU A 423 10.00 23.02 7.35
N ILE A 424 9.68 22.70 8.61
CA ILE A 424 9.19 23.64 9.61
C ILE A 424 10.33 24.41 10.28
N GLY A 425 11.45 23.74 10.55
CA GLY A 425 12.58 24.26 11.33
C GLY A 425 13.43 25.33 10.64
N ARG A 426 13.26 25.53 9.32
CA ARG A 426 14.04 26.52 8.56
C ARG A 426 13.67 27.95 8.96
N ARG A 427 14.58 28.66 9.64
CA ARG A 427 14.35 30.03 10.15
C ARG A 427 14.10 31.11 9.07
N ARG A 428 14.50 30.87 7.82
CA ARG A 428 14.34 31.80 6.67
C ARG A 428 14.20 31.01 5.35
N PRO A 429 13.05 30.39 5.08
CA PRO A 429 12.87 29.63 3.85
C PRO A 429 12.85 30.56 2.64
N SER A 430 13.37 30.10 1.51
CA SER A 430 13.20 30.79 0.23
C SER A 430 11.72 30.85 -0.15
N ALA A 431 11.32 31.77 -1.03
CA ALA A 431 9.93 31.84 -1.50
C ALA A 431 9.49 30.59 -2.28
N ASN A 432 10.43 29.80 -2.81
CA ASN A 432 10.16 28.53 -3.49
C ASN A 432 9.93 27.43 -2.45
N LEU A 433 10.84 27.30 -1.47
CA LEU A 433 10.70 26.38 -0.35
C LEU A 433 9.40 26.62 0.41
N GLN A 434 9.04 27.89 0.67
CA GLN A 434 7.77 28.25 1.32
C GLN A 434 6.56 27.69 0.55
N ARG A 435 6.50 27.92 -0.76
CA ARG A 435 5.42 27.41 -1.62
C ARG A 435 5.38 25.88 -1.65
N ARG A 436 6.52 25.21 -1.65
CA ARG A 436 6.60 23.75 -1.63
C ARG A 436 6.19 23.19 -0.27
N ARG A 437 6.64 23.81 0.82
CA ARG A 437 6.25 23.46 2.18
C ARG A 437 4.73 23.49 2.34
N ASP A 438 4.08 24.55 1.87
CA ASP A 438 2.63 24.72 1.99
C ASP A 438 1.85 23.66 1.19
N LYS A 439 2.47 23.04 0.17
CA LYS A 439 1.92 21.90 -0.58
C LYS A 439 2.26 20.54 0.01
N ILE A 440 3.50 20.36 0.48
CA ILE A 440 4.04 19.06 0.90
C ILE A 440 3.56 18.69 2.31
N LEU A 441 3.48 19.64 3.25
CA LEU A 441 3.12 19.34 4.63
C LEU A 441 1.74 18.67 4.77
N PRO A 442 0.67 19.13 4.08
CA PRO A 442 -0.62 18.43 4.12
C PRO A 442 -0.51 16.97 3.64
N ILE A 443 0.19 16.74 2.51
CA ILE A 443 0.42 15.40 1.96
C ILE A 443 1.14 14.49 2.96
N LEU A 444 2.16 15.01 3.65
CA LEU A 444 2.91 14.23 4.63
C LEU A 444 2.05 13.83 5.83
N ARG A 445 1.17 14.73 6.29
CA ARG A 445 0.23 14.43 7.38
C ARG A 445 -0.74 13.33 6.98
N ASP A 446 -1.36 13.45 5.81
CA ASP A 446 -2.29 12.44 5.32
C ASP A 446 -1.55 11.09 5.17
N LEU A 447 -0.32 11.07 4.67
CA LEU A 447 0.48 9.85 4.60
C LEU A 447 0.78 9.24 5.97
N LYS A 448 1.04 10.05 7.01
CA LYS A 448 1.21 9.53 8.38
C LYS A 448 -0.09 8.92 8.90
N GLU A 449 -1.21 9.62 8.80
CA GLU A 449 -2.53 9.13 9.23
C GLU A 449 -2.85 7.78 8.56
N GLU A 450 -2.57 7.70 7.26
CA GLU A 450 -2.74 6.51 6.45
C GLU A 450 -1.82 5.32 6.86
N LEU A 451 -0.59 5.57 7.29
CA LEU A 451 0.31 4.56 7.87
C LEU A 451 -0.16 4.10 9.25
N LEU A 452 -0.76 5.00 10.03
CA LEU A 452 -1.36 4.74 11.34
C LEU A 452 -2.76 4.11 11.28
N CYS A 453 -3.31 3.91 10.07
CA CYS A 453 -4.69 3.46 9.83
C CYS A 453 -5.78 4.41 10.37
N GLU A 454 -5.44 5.69 10.50
CA GLU A 454 -6.34 6.79 10.86
C GLU A 454 -6.74 7.62 9.62
N GLY A 455 -6.15 7.32 8.47
CA GLY A 455 -6.37 8.04 7.22
C GLY A 455 -7.81 8.02 6.75
N THR A 456 -8.32 9.20 6.41
CA THR A 456 -9.69 9.40 5.93
C THR A 456 -9.77 10.12 4.58
N ASN A 457 -8.62 10.50 3.99
CA ASN A 457 -8.58 11.25 2.73
C ASN A 457 -8.75 10.32 1.52
N PRO A 458 -9.92 10.28 0.86
CA PRO A 458 -10.11 9.44 -0.33
C PRO A 458 -9.31 9.95 -1.53
N ASP A 459 -8.90 11.22 -1.53
CA ASP A 459 -8.29 11.94 -2.64
C ASP A 459 -6.77 12.09 -2.51
N LEU A 460 -6.13 11.38 -1.56
CA LEU A 460 -4.69 11.48 -1.28
C LEU A 460 -3.80 11.45 -2.54
N LEU A 461 -4.02 10.46 -3.43
CA LEU A 461 -3.23 10.34 -4.65
C LEU A 461 -3.47 11.49 -5.63
N MET A 462 -4.68 12.07 -5.62
CA MET A 462 -5.03 13.24 -6.42
C MET A 462 -4.37 14.51 -5.84
N ASP A 463 -4.34 14.66 -4.51
CA ASP A 463 -3.67 15.77 -3.82
C ASP A 463 -2.16 15.77 -4.08
N ILE A 464 -1.52 14.59 -4.00
CA ILE A 464 -0.10 14.41 -4.36
C ILE A 464 0.14 14.82 -5.83
N TYR A 465 -0.74 14.40 -6.74
CA TYR A 465 -0.65 14.75 -8.15
C TYR A 465 -0.90 16.24 -8.42
N GLY A 466 -1.77 16.89 -7.64
CA GLY A 466 -2.07 18.33 -7.72
C GLY A 466 -0.94 19.21 -7.17
N ALA A 467 -0.20 18.72 -6.18
CA ALA A 467 0.97 19.40 -5.63
C ALA A 467 2.16 19.43 -6.61
N SER A 468 2.16 18.52 -7.60
CA SER A 468 3.19 18.32 -8.65
C SER A 468 3.39 19.48 -9.61
#